data_AF-B6ALE2-F1
#
_entry.id   AF-B6ALE2-F1
#
_cell.length_a   1.000
_cell.length_b   1.000
_cell.length_c   1.000
_cell.angle_alpha   90.00
_cell.angle_beta   90.00
_cell.angle_gamma   90.00
#
_symmetry.space_group_name_H-M   'P 1'
#
loop_
_entity.id
_entity.type
_entity.pdbx_description
1 polymer ?
#
loop_
_entity_poly.entity_id
_entity_poly.type
_entity_poly.pdbx_seq_one_letter_code
_entity_poly.pdbx_strand_id
1 'polypeptide(L)'
;MPPEQGVGYGKGENRNAGEGSLLQFKVTLKGIRPPVWRRFMVPEDFSLSDLHDVLQEVMGWWDGHLHQFLCKRKRYGVPDSDWDFDKIIDDSRITIKDLALSVKDKILYEYDFGDGWEHELLVEKILPAEGKIVPVCLKGARACPPEDCGGPWGYENLLEVLKNPEDEEYASWKEWLPEDFDPEHFDLDGINRRLSSRKWTTPPSRKRRKKTV
;
A
#
# COMPACT_ATOMS: atom_id res chain seq x y z
N MET A 1 37.90 -42.04 30.36
CA MET A 1 38.56 -42.38 29.07
C MET A 1 37.61 -43.29 28.30
N PRO A 2 37.51 -43.19 26.95
CA PRO A 2 37.08 -42.08 26.08
C PRO A 2 35.98 -42.58 25.07
N PRO A 3 35.57 -41.91 23.96
CA PRO A 3 36.07 -40.67 23.37
C PRO A 3 35.04 -39.60 22.96
N GLU A 4 35.63 -38.43 22.66
CA GLU A 4 35.14 -37.25 21.96
C GLU A 4 34.89 -37.47 20.44
N GLN A 5 34.26 -36.45 19.82
CA GLN A 5 34.43 -35.90 18.44
C GLN A 5 33.35 -36.12 17.38
N GLY A 6 33.03 -35.02 16.67
CA GLY A 6 32.43 -34.97 15.31
C GLY A 6 31.15 -34.13 15.23
N VAL A 7 31.18 -32.80 15.06
CA VAL A 7 31.26 -32.03 13.77
C VAL A 7 30.15 -32.38 12.77
N GLY A 8 29.39 -31.37 12.31
CA GLY A 8 28.53 -31.53 11.13
C GLY A 8 27.63 -30.36 10.79
N TYR A 9 28.12 -29.47 9.94
CA TYR A 9 27.36 -28.42 9.24
C TYR A 9 26.18 -28.96 8.42
N GLY A 10 25.11 -28.17 8.35
CA GLY A 10 24.37 -27.94 7.11
C GLY A 10 22.94 -28.49 7.04
N LYS A 11 21.99 -27.58 6.81
CA LYS A 11 21.41 -27.42 5.47
C LYS A 11 20.66 -26.09 5.41
N GLY A 12 21.25 -25.13 4.69
CA GLY A 12 20.49 -24.05 4.10
C GLY A 12 19.42 -24.68 3.22
N GLU A 13 18.17 -24.30 3.48
CA GLU A 13 17.04 -24.79 2.71
C GLU A 13 17.15 -24.29 1.27
N ASN A 14 17.17 -25.26 0.37
CA ASN A 14 17.02 -25.10 -1.07
C ASN A 14 15.75 -24.28 -1.33
N ARG A 15 15.90 -23.02 -1.77
CA ARG A 15 14.81 -22.29 -2.40
C ARG A 15 14.68 -22.82 -3.83
N ASN A 16 13.66 -23.63 -4.08
CA ASN A 16 13.34 -24.07 -5.43
C ASN A 16 12.95 -22.88 -6.29
N ALA A 17 13.44 -22.87 -7.53
CA ALA A 17 13.02 -21.92 -8.54
C ALA A 17 11.55 -22.20 -8.92
N GLY A 18 10.64 -21.41 -8.37
CA GLY A 18 9.19 -21.53 -8.59
C GLY A 18 8.32 -20.92 -7.48
N GLU A 19 8.88 -20.68 -6.29
CA GLU A 19 8.15 -20.14 -5.14
C GLU A 19 8.31 -18.61 -5.06
N GLY A 20 7.24 -17.87 -5.33
CA GLY A 20 7.17 -16.46 -4.97
C GLY A 20 6.90 -16.28 -3.48
N SER A 21 6.85 -15.05 -3.00
CA SER A 21 6.33 -14.72 -1.67
C SER A 21 5.13 -13.78 -1.78
N LEU A 22 4.19 -13.91 -0.84
CA LEU A 22 3.15 -12.93 -0.58
C LEU A 22 3.51 -12.11 0.65
N LEU A 23 3.35 -10.79 0.55
CA LEU A 23 3.46 -9.90 1.69
C LEU A 23 2.07 -9.54 2.17
N GLN A 24 1.81 -9.76 3.45
CA GLN A 24 0.65 -9.21 4.13
C GLN A 24 1.02 -7.85 4.72
N PHE A 25 0.38 -6.80 4.22
CA PHE A 25 0.48 -5.46 4.75
C PHE A 25 -0.70 -5.14 5.65
N LYS A 26 -0.46 -4.33 6.69
CA LYS A 26 -1.47 -3.47 7.28
C LYS A 26 -1.18 -2.03 6.86
N VAL A 27 -2.07 -1.42 6.10
CA VAL A 27 -2.05 0.02 5.84
C VAL A 27 -2.90 0.73 6.87
N THR A 28 -2.39 1.81 7.44
CA THR A 28 -3.11 2.68 8.39
C THR A 28 -2.98 4.12 7.93
N LEU A 29 -4.10 4.82 7.76
CA LEU A 29 -4.11 6.24 7.46
C LEU A 29 -3.69 7.02 8.71
N LYS A 30 -2.67 7.88 8.55
CA LYS A 30 -2.17 8.72 9.64
C LYS A 30 -3.03 9.99 9.76
N GLY A 31 -2.97 10.62 10.93
CA GLY A 31 -3.73 11.85 11.19
C GLY A 31 -5.20 11.64 11.57
N ILE A 32 -5.79 10.46 11.31
CA ILE A 32 -7.22 10.20 11.59
C ILE A 32 -7.41 9.33 12.84
N ARG A 33 -8.40 9.69 13.68
CA ARG A 33 -8.86 8.90 14.82
C ARG A 33 -10.40 8.83 14.88
N PRO A 34 -10.99 7.66 15.20
CA PRO A 34 -10.41 6.32 15.28
C PRO A 34 -9.69 5.87 13.98
N PRO A 35 -8.76 4.91 14.00
CA PRO A 35 -7.92 4.63 12.84
C PRO A 35 -8.73 4.04 11.67
N VAL A 36 -8.52 4.60 10.48
CA VAL A 36 -8.89 3.96 9.20
C VAL A 36 -7.75 3.04 8.78
N TRP A 37 -8.04 1.78 8.50
CA TRP A 37 -7.00 0.81 8.15
C TRP A 37 -7.52 -0.34 7.29
N ARG A 38 -6.60 -0.96 6.54
CA ARG A 38 -6.85 -2.19 5.77
C ARG A 38 -5.72 -3.18 6.01
N ARG A 39 -6.02 -4.47 5.90
CA ARG A 39 -5.05 -5.55 5.87
C ARG A 39 -5.26 -6.33 4.60
N PHE A 40 -4.22 -6.44 3.79
CA PHE A 40 -4.30 -7.03 2.47
C PHE A 40 -3.02 -7.79 2.15
N MET A 41 -3.07 -8.65 1.14
CA MET A 41 -1.91 -9.39 0.64
C MET A 41 -1.63 -9.05 -0.81
N VAL A 42 -0.35 -8.95 -1.14
CA VAL A 42 0.14 -8.72 -2.50
C VAL A 42 1.33 -9.63 -2.82
N PRO A 43 1.48 -10.05 -4.08
CA PRO A 43 2.69 -10.72 -4.56
C PRO A 43 3.95 -9.85 -4.41
N GLU A 44 5.10 -10.44 -4.06
CA GLU A 44 6.36 -9.70 -3.92
C GLU A 44 6.90 -9.15 -5.26
N ASP A 45 6.45 -9.70 -6.39
CA ASP A 45 6.86 -9.32 -7.74
C ASP A 45 6.09 -8.14 -8.32
N PHE A 46 5.07 -7.64 -7.61
CA PHE A 46 4.39 -6.39 -7.94
C PHE A 46 5.38 -5.23 -7.91
N SER A 47 5.26 -4.31 -8.87
CA SER A 47 5.93 -3.02 -8.78
C SER A 47 5.35 -2.18 -7.64
N LEU A 48 6.04 -1.11 -7.28
CA LEU A 48 5.49 -0.11 -6.38
C LEU A 48 4.33 0.67 -7.03
N SER A 49 4.30 0.78 -8.36
CA SER A 49 3.14 1.28 -9.10
C SER A 49 1.94 0.32 -8.98
N ASP A 50 2.14 -1.00 -9.08
CA ASP A 50 1.07 -1.99 -8.82
C ASP A 50 0.63 -1.97 -7.34
N LEU A 51 1.54 -1.71 -6.40
CA LEU A 51 1.19 -1.55 -4.99
C LEU A 51 0.35 -0.29 -4.75
N HIS A 52 0.67 0.81 -5.44
CA HIS A 52 -0.13 2.03 -5.44
C HIS A 52 -1.55 1.75 -5.95
N ASP A 53 -1.68 1.04 -7.07
CA ASP A 53 -2.97 0.60 -7.60
C ASP A 53 -3.79 -0.22 -6.59
N VAL A 54 -3.14 -1.15 -5.86
CA VAL A 54 -3.79 -1.89 -4.78
C VAL A 54 -4.23 -0.96 -3.65
N LEU A 55 -3.41 0.03 -3.28
CA LEU A 55 -3.73 0.99 -2.22
C LEU A 55 -4.96 1.82 -2.58
N GLN A 56 -5.05 2.31 -3.82
CA GLN A 56 -6.22 3.03 -4.33
C GLN A 56 -7.50 2.18 -4.17
N GLU A 57 -7.43 0.90 -4.54
CA GLU A 57 -8.59 0.00 -4.44
C GLU A 57 -9.03 -0.31 -3.00
N VAL A 58 -8.05 -0.57 -2.10
CA VAL A 58 -8.37 -0.93 -0.70
C VAL A 58 -8.76 0.29 0.13
N MET A 59 -8.26 1.48 -0.21
CA MET A 59 -8.66 2.73 0.45
C MET A 59 -9.95 3.28 -0.17
N GLY A 60 -10.25 2.99 -1.43
CA GLY A 60 -11.47 3.48 -2.11
C GLY A 60 -11.28 4.85 -2.74
N TRP A 61 -10.08 5.08 -3.26
CA TRP A 61 -9.67 6.29 -3.96
C TRP A 61 -9.58 6.05 -5.47
N TRP A 62 -9.72 7.12 -6.25
CA TRP A 62 -9.87 7.13 -7.70
C TRP A 62 -8.59 7.47 -8.46
N ASP A 63 -7.46 7.64 -7.77
CA ASP A 63 -6.16 7.92 -8.36
C ASP A 63 -6.08 9.26 -9.12
N GLY A 64 -6.56 10.35 -8.51
CA GLY A 64 -6.56 11.70 -9.09
C GLY A 64 -5.26 12.50 -8.91
N HIS A 65 -4.37 12.08 -8.00
CA HIS A 65 -3.26 12.89 -7.52
C HIS A 65 -1.91 12.15 -7.55
N LEU A 66 -0.82 12.92 -7.41
CA LEU A 66 0.52 12.39 -7.29
C LEU A 66 0.72 11.58 -6.00
N HIS A 67 1.64 10.62 -6.04
CA HIS A 67 2.01 9.79 -4.91
C HIS A 67 3.51 9.54 -4.82
N GLN A 68 3.95 9.12 -3.63
CA GLN A 68 5.28 8.56 -3.43
C GLN A 68 5.34 7.55 -2.29
N PHE A 69 6.34 6.68 -2.35
CA PHE A 69 6.73 5.79 -1.26
C PHE A 69 8.06 6.23 -0.67
N LEU A 70 8.15 6.30 0.66
CA LEU A 70 9.41 6.46 1.38
C LEU A 70 9.74 5.14 2.09
N CYS A 71 10.84 4.52 1.67
CA CYS A 71 11.34 3.27 2.25
C CYS A 71 12.87 3.32 2.31
N LYS A 72 13.43 2.99 3.49
CA LYS A 72 14.90 2.92 3.71
C LYS A 72 15.65 4.17 3.18
N ARG A 73 15.10 5.36 3.48
CA ARG A 73 15.62 6.69 3.08
C ARG A 73 15.67 6.95 1.57
N LYS A 74 14.90 6.19 0.78
CA LYS A 74 14.72 6.41 -0.66
C LYS A 74 13.27 6.77 -0.94
N ARG A 75 13.07 7.60 -1.96
CA ARG A 75 11.76 7.97 -2.47
C ARG A 75 11.51 7.26 -3.79
N TYR A 76 10.30 6.72 -3.94
CA TYR A 76 9.85 6.06 -5.15
C TYR A 76 8.53 6.68 -5.58
N GLY A 77 8.37 6.98 -6.85
CA GLY A 77 7.14 7.58 -7.39
C GLY A 77 7.28 7.81 -8.89
N VAL A 78 6.35 8.55 -9.46
CA VAL A 78 6.42 8.96 -10.86
C VAL A 78 7.54 10.01 -11.00
N PRO A 79 8.58 9.76 -11.82
CA PRO A 79 9.62 10.76 -12.04
C PRO A 79 9.05 11.97 -12.77
N ASP A 80 9.36 13.17 -12.27
CA ASP A 80 9.05 14.42 -12.94
C ASP A 80 10.35 15.04 -13.49
N SER A 81 10.38 15.35 -14.78
CA SER A 81 11.54 15.96 -15.43
C SER A 81 11.81 17.40 -15.00
N ASP A 82 10.79 18.07 -14.46
CA ASP A 82 10.83 19.50 -14.17
C ASP A 82 11.21 19.79 -12.72
N TRP A 83 11.20 18.76 -11.86
CA TRP A 83 11.45 18.88 -10.42
C TRP A 83 12.68 18.06 -9.99
N ASP A 84 13.86 18.63 -10.22
CA ASP A 84 15.18 17.98 -10.01
C ASP A 84 15.68 18.02 -8.55
N PHE A 85 14.82 18.32 -7.57
CA PHE A 85 15.23 18.63 -6.19
C PHE A 85 15.48 17.41 -5.29
N ASP A 86 15.02 16.22 -5.69
CA ASP A 86 15.36 14.97 -5.02
C ASP A 86 15.28 13.82 -6.03
N LYS A 87 16.22 12.87 -5.97
CA LYS A 87 16.26 11.72 -6.89
C LYS A 87 15.10 10.76 -6.61
N ILE A 88 13.94 11.00 -7.23
CA ILE A 88 12.81 10.08 -7.24
C ILE A 88 13.18 8.86 -8.10
N ILE A 89 12.96 7.67 -7.56
CA ILE A 89 13.15 6.41 -8.28
C ILE A 89 11.80 6.00 -8.90
N ASP A 90 11.78 5.79 -10.21
CA ASP A 90 10.61 5.30 -10.96
C ASP A 90 10.02 4.02 -10.31
N ASP A 91 8.83 4.15 -9.74
CA ASP A 91 8.14 3.14 -8.96
C ASP A 91 7.65 1.95 -9.80
N SER A 92 7.39 2.17 -11.09
CA SER A 92 7.05 1.12 -12.07
C SER A 92 8.22 0.14 -12.32
N ARG A 93 9.45 0.54 -11.99
CA ARG A 93 10.68 -0.24 -12.24
C ARG A 93 11.23 -0.94 -11.01
N ILE A 94 10.60 -0.77 -9.85
CA ILE A 94 11.02 -1.33 -8.57
C ILE A 94 9.91 -2.23 -8.05
N THR A 95 10.24 -3.47 -7.75
CA THR A 95 9.30 -4.42 -7.16
C THR A 95 9.31 -4.35 -5.62
N ILE A 96 8.27 -4.87 -4.98
CA ILE A 96 8.23 -5.04 -3.53
C ILE A 96 9.41 -5.91 -3.05
N LYS A 97 9.77 -6.94 -3.83
CA LYS A 97 10.94 -7.78 -3.60
C LYS A 97 12.26 -6.99 -3.61
N ASP A 98 12.41 -6.02 -4.51
CA ASP A 98 13.61 -5.18 -4.60
C ASP A 98 13.80 -4.31 -3.34
N LEU A 99 12.73 -4.01 -2.60
CA LEU A 99 12.82 -3.31 -1.32
C LEU A 99 13.45 -4.16 -0.20
N ALA A 100 13.56 -5.48 -0.40
CA ALA A 100 14.13 -6.43 0.57
C ALA A 100 13.52 -6.27 1.97
N LEU A 101 12.19 -6.24 2.03
CA LEU A 101 11.44 -6.01 3.26
C LEU A 101 11.47 -7.23 4.18
N SER A 102 11.47 -6.98 5.48
CA SER A 102 11.29 -7.97 6.53
C SER A 102 9.99 -7.72 7.30
N VAL A 103 9.49 -8.73 8.01
CA VAL A 103 8.37 -8.55 8.95
C VAL A 103 8.72 -7.44 9.94
N LYS A 104 7.77 -6.54 10.20
CA LYS A 104 7.89 -5.27 10.95
C LYS A 104 8.53 -4.11 10.21
N ASP A 105 9.02 -4.28 9.00
CA ASP A 105 9.42 -3.12 8.18
C ASP A 105 8.20 -2.25 7.87
N LYS A 106 8.47 -0.95 7.75
CA LYS A 106 7.48 0.08 7.45
C LYS A 106 7.83 0.80 6.15
N ILE A 107 6.79 1.13 5.38
CA ILE A 107 6.85 2.02 4.23
C ILE A 107 5.87 3.15 4.51
N LEU A 108 6.28 4.38 4.27
CA LEU A 108 5.35 5.51 4.21
C LEU A 108 4.88 5.66 2.77
N TYR A 109 3.58 5.66 2.56
CA TYR A 109 2.95 5.98 1.27
C TYR A 109 2.23 7.32 1.42
N GLU A 110 2.67 8.30 0.66
CA GLU A 110 2.06 9.62 0.60
C GLU A 110 1.27 9.73 -0.68
N TYR A 111 0.04 10.23 -0.56
CA TYR A 111 -0.90 10.42 -1.65
C TYR A 111 -1.48 11.83 -1.56
N ASP A 112 -1.62 12.48 -2.72
CA ASP A 112 -2.02 13.87 -2.84
C ASP A 112 -1.13 14.81 -2.02
N PHE A 113 -0.14 15.41 -2.67
CA PHE A 113 0.78 16.35 -2.00
C PHE A 113 0.12 17.68 -1.62
N GLY A 114 -1.10 17.96 -2.11
CA GLY A 114 -1.91 19.08 -1.65
C GLY A 114 -2.51 18.80 -0.28
N ASP A 115 -3.28 17.71 -0.18
CA ASP A 115 -3.98 17.31 1.06
C ASP A 115 -3.07 16.60 2.08
N GLY A 116 -1.93 16.06 1.64
CA GLY A 116 -0.91 15.47 2.49
C GLY A 116 -1.32 14.14 3.13
N TRP A 117 -1.96 13.24 2.37
CA TRP A 117 -2.41 11.98 2.94
C TRP A 117 -1.26 10.98 3.15
N GLU A 118 -0.88 10.79 4.40
CA GLU A 118 0.14 9.82 4.79
C GLU A 118 -0.45 8.47 5.25
N HIS A 119 0.09 7.38 4.71
CA HIS A 119 -0.27 6.01 5.06
C HIS A 119 0.97 5.26 5.55
N GLU A 120 0.86 4.62 6.71
CA GLU A 120 1.88 3.68 7.17
C GLU A 120 1.52 2.26 6.72
N LEU A 121 2.35 1.67 5.86
CA LEU A 121 2.29 0.26 5.49
C LEU A 121 3.25 -0.54 6.37
N LEU A 122 2.70 -1.40 7.22
CA LEU A 122 3.45 -2.33 8.06
C LEU A 122 3.45 -3.73 7.44
N VAL A 123 4.63 -4.33 7.25
CA VAL A 123 4.74 -5.75 6.87
C VAL A 123 4.42 -6.62 8.08
N GLU A 124 3.29 -7.32 8.05
CA GLU A 124 2.89 -8.19 9.16
C GLU A 124 3.31 -9.65 8.94
N LYS A 125 3.28 -10.14 7.69
CA LYS A 125 3.67 -11.51 7.34
C LYS A 125 4.31 -11.56 5.95
N ILE A 126 5.19 -12.53 5.76
CA ILE A 126 5.71 -12.96 4.46
C ILE A 126 5.40 -14.46 4.35
N LEU A 127 4.64 -14.85 3.34
CA LEU A 127 4.10 -16.21 3.17
C LEU A 127 4.56 -16.78 1.82
N PRO A 128 4.71 -18.10 1.69
CA PRO A 128 4.94 -18.70 0.38
C PRO A 128 3.75 -18.45 -0.56
N ALA A 129 4.06 -18.18 -1.82
CA ALA A 129 3.09 -18.02 -2.89
C ALA A 129 2.98 -19.30 -3.71
N GLU A 130 1.76 -19.83 -3.89
CA GLU A 130 1.47 -20.93 -4.81
C GLU A 130 0.50 -20.47 -5.91
N GLY A 131 0.87 -20.68 -7.17
CA GLY A 131 0.02 -20.36 -8.33
C GLY A 131 -0.04 -18.87 -8.68
N LYS A 132 -1.02 -18.51 -9.52
CA LYS A 132 -1.28 -17.11 -9.90
C LYS A 132 -2.04 -16.44 -8.76
N ILE A 133 -1.43 -15.42 -8.17
CA ILE A 133 -2.02 -14.75 -7.01
C ILE A 133 -2.48 -13.36 -7.40
N VAL A 134 -3.73 -13.06 -7.07
CA VAL A 134 -4.32 -11.74 -7.13
C VAL A 134 -4.26 -11.09 -5.75
N PRO A 135 -4.12 -9.76 -5.65
CA PRO A 135 -4.25 -9.06 -4.40
C PRO A 135 -5.59 -9.36 -3.73
N VAL A 136 -5.58 -9.42 -2.40
CA VAL A 136 -6.80 -9.66 -1.62
C VAL A 136 -6.79 -8.83 -0.35
N CYS A 137 -7.89 -8.13 -0.09
CA CYS A 137 -8.16 -7.50 1.19
C CYS A 137 -8.74 -8.56 2.14
N LEU A 138 -8.17 -8.64 3.34
CA LEU A 138 -8.53 -9.61 4.36
C LEU A 138 -9.51 -9.05 5.39
N LYS A 139 -9.36 -7.77 5.72
CA LYS A 139 -10.17 -7.04 6.70
C LYS A 139 -9.73 -5.57 6.77
N GLY A 140 -10.57 -4.74 7.35
CA GLY A 140 -10.34 -3.32 7.57
C GLY A 140 -11.37 -2.77 8.54
N ALA A 141 -11.32 -1.47 8.75
CA ALA A 141 -12.34 -0.74 9.50
C ALA A 141 -12.44 0.69 8.96
N ARG A 142 -13.66 1.25 9.03
CA ARG A 142 -14.04 2.61 8.64
C ARG A 142 -13.89 2.90 7.14
N ALA A 143 -14.66 3.84 6.64
CA ALA A 143 -14.48 4.37 5.30
C ALA A 143 -13.19 5.19 5.24
N CYS A 144 -12.54 5.23 4.07
CA CYS A 144 -11.47 6.21 3.87
C CYS A 144 -12.10 7.59 3.67
N PRO A 145 -11.45 8.67 4.11
CA PRO A 145 -11.88 10.02 3.76
C PRO A 145 -12.10 10.14 2.25
N PRO A 146 -13.15 10.85 1.80
CA PRO A 146 -13.28 11.22 0.41
C PRO A 146 -12.02 11.97 -0.06
N GLU A 147 -11.57 11.72 -1.29
CA GLU A 147 -10.55 12.56 -1.91
C GLU A 147 -11.02 14.02 -1.99
N ASP A 148 -10.07 14.96 -2.00
CA ASP A 148 -10.30 16.41 -2.04
C ASP A 148 -11.07 17.00 -0.83
N CYS A 149 -11.21 16.26 0.27
CA CYS A 149 -11.86 16.81 1.48
C CYS A 149 -10.95 17.74 2.30
N GLY A 150 -9.73 18.06 1.85
CA GLY A 150 -8.82 18.99 2.51
C GLY A 150 -7.91 18.31 3.54
N GLY A 151 -7.48 17.09 3.25
CA GLY A 151 -6.56 16.34 4.09
C GLY A 151 -7.16 15.91 5.45
N PRO A 152 -6.31 15.44 6.38
CA PRO A 152 -6.76 14.95 7.67
C PRO A 152 -7.60 15.96 8.48
N TRP A 153 -7.24 17.24 8.40
CA TRP A 153 -7.94 18.32 9.09
C TRP A 153 -9.30 18.63 8.47
N GLY A 154 -9.38 18.69 7.14
CA GLY A 154 -10.64 18.90 6.44
C GLY A 154 -11.62 17.75 6.68
N TYR A 155 -11.14 16.51 6.72
CA TYR A 155 -11.95 15.36 7.10
C TYR A 155 -12.45 15.40 8.55
N GLU A 156 -11.61 15.80 9.50
CA GLU A 156 -12.03 15.96 10.90
C GLU A 156 -13.11 17.04 11.02
N ASN A 157 -12.93 18.18 10.35
CA ASN A 157 -13.95 19.24 10.28
C ASN A 157 -15.26 18.72 9.69
N LEU A 158 -15.19 18.01 8.56
CA LEU A 158 -16.36 17.38 7.94
C LEU A 158 -17.12 16.49 8.94
N LEU A 159 -16.41 15.62 9.67
CA LEU A 159 -17.04 14.73 10.65
C LEU A 159 -17.68 15.48 11.82
N GLU A 160 -17.10 16.60 12.26
CA GLU A 160 -17.71 17.44 13.30
C GLU A 160 -18.97 18.15 12.79
N VAL A 161 -18.91 18.75 11.59
CA VAL A 161 -20.06 19.41 10.96
C VAL A 161 -21.22 18.45 10.79
N LEU A 162 -20.97 17.22 10.33
CA LEU A 162 -22.02 16.20 10.15
C LEU A 162 -22.74 15.78 11.43
N LYS A 163 -22.19 16.07 12.63
CA LYS A 163 -22.87 15.81 13.90
C LYS A 163 -23.92 16.88 14.24
N ASN A 164 -23.87 18.04 13.61
CA ASN A 164 -24.76 19.17 13.88
C ASN A 164 -25.48 19.65 12.60
N PRO A 165 -26.72 19.21 12.35
CA PRO A 165 -27.50 19.66 11.19
C PRO A 165 -27.77 21.17 11.11
N GLU A 166 -27.61 21.90 12.21
CA GLU A 166 -27.78 23.36 12.27
C GLU A 166 -26.48 24.13 11.99
N ASP A 167 -25.37 23.42 11.76
CA ASP A 167 -24.11 24.05 11.36
C ASP A 167 -24.23 24.71 9.98
N GLU A 168 -23.63 25.90 9.83
CA GLU A 168 -23.71 26.69 8.59
C GLU A 168 -23.10 25.95 7.39
N GLU A 169 -22.13 25.05 7.62
CA GLU A 169 -21.49 24.25 6.57
C GLU A 169 -22.21 22.93 6.27
N TYR A 170 -23.19 22.52 7.09
CA TYR A 170 -23.81 21.19 7.00
C TYR A 170 -24.45 20.93 5.63
N ALA A 171 -25.22 21.90 5.12
CA ALA A 171 -25.89 21.76 3.83
C ALA A 171 -24.89 21.59 2.67
N SER A 172 -23.81 22.38 2.68
CA SER A 172 -22.75 22.31 1.67
C SER A 172 -22.05 20.95 1.66
N TRP A 173 -21.71 20.43 2.83
CA TRP A 173 -21.10 19.09 2.94
C TRP A 173 -22.04 17.98 2.52
N LYS A 174 -23.34 18.07 2.87
CA LYS A 174 -24.33 17.07 2.46
C LYS A 174 -24.60 17.08 0.95
N GLU A 175 -24.48 18.22 0.29
CA GLU A 175 -24.60 18.31 -1.18
C GLU A 175 -23.38 17.72 -1.88
N TRP A 176 -22.18 17.91 -1.32
CA TRP A 176 -20.94 17.40 -1.90
C TRP A 176 -20.73 15.90 -1.69
N LEU A 177 -21.15 15.37 -0.53
CA LEU A 177 -20.97 13.97 -0.19
C LEU A 177 -21.92 13.03 -0.96
N PRO A 178 -21.51 11.77 -1.19
CA PRO A 178 -22.44 10.71 -1.58
C PRO A 178 -23.62 10.60 -0.61
N GLU A 179 -24.81 10.29 -1.14
CA GLU A 179 -26.05 10.20 -0.36
C GLU A 179 -25.93 9.19 0.80
N ASP A 180 -25.24 8.09 0.55
CA ASP A 180 -25.02 6.96 1.45
C ASP A 180 -23.68 7.03 2.21
N PHE A 181 -23.05 8.20 2.27
CA PHE A 181 -21.79 8.37 3.01
C PHE A 181 -21.95 7.97 4.49
N ASP A 182 -21.22 6.93 4.89
CA ASP A 182 -21.07 6.49 6.27
C ASP A 182 -19.57 6.35 6.60
N PRO A 183 -19.01 7.18 7.50
CA PRO A 183 -17.59 7.12 7.85
C PRO A 183 -17.17 5.81 8.53
N GLU A 184 -18.12 5.04 9.06
CA GLU A 184 -17.83 3.75 9.71
C GLU A 184 -17.96 2.56 8.75
N HIS A 185 -18.51 2.76 7.54
CA HIS A 185 -18.75 1.69 6.59
C HIS A 185 -17.45 1.14 5.99
N PHE A 186 -17.35 -0.21 5.92
CA PHE A 186 -16.23 -0.89 5.29
C PHE A 186 -16.72 -2.05 4.41
N ASP A 187 -16.68 -1.86 3.09
CA ASP A 187 -17.12 -2.84 2.09
C ASP A 187 -15.98 -3.78 1.66
N LEU A 188 -15.75 -4.84 2.45
CA LEU A 188 -14.73 -5.86 2.14
C LEU A 188 -15.01 -6.57 0.80
N ASP A 189 -16.28 -6.87 0.53
CA ASP A 189 -16.70 -7.64 -0.64
C ASP A 189 -16.54 -6.82 -1.92
N GLY A 190 -16.93 -5.55 -1.90
CA GLY A 190 -16.72 -4.63 -3.03
C GLY A 190 -15.25 -4.42 -3.35
N ILE A 191 -14.40 -4.23 -2.33
CA ILE A 191 -12.93 -4.11 -2.52
C ILE A 191 -12.40 -5.36 -3.22
N ASN A 192 -12.71 -6.56 -2.72
CA ASN A 192 -12.21 -7.79 -3.31
C ASN A 192 -12.78 -8.04 -4.72
N ARG A 193 -14.00 -7.59 -5.00
CA ARG A 193 -14.58 -7.64 -6.35
C ARG A 193 -13.75 -6.80 -7.32
N ARG A 194 -13.42 -5.55 -6.97
CA ARG A 194 -12.58 -4.67 -7.80
C ARG A 194 -11.18 -5.25 -7.99
N LEU A 195 -10.52 -5.65 -6.91
CA LEU A 195 -9.19 -6.29 -6.96
C LEU A 195 -9.16 -7.52 -7.88
N SER A 196 -10.20 -8.36 -7.86
CA SER A 196 -10.28 -9.55 -8.70
C SER A 196 -10.55 -9.25 -10.18
N SER A 197 -11.26 -8.15 -10.47
CA SER A 197 -11.64 -7.74 -11.83
C SER A 197 -10.54 -6.98 -12.56
N ARG A 198 -9.61 -6.36 -11.82
CA ARG A 198 -8.49 -5.61 -12.35
C ARG A 198 -7.45 -6.54 -13.00
N LYS A 199 -6.89 -6.10 -14.14
CA LYS A 199 -5.79 -6.81 -14.79
C LYS A 199 -4.47 -6.35 -14.19
N TRP A 200 -3.86 -7.22 -13.40
CA TRP A 200 -2.53 -6.99 -12.83
C TRP A 200 -1.45 -7.40 -13.83
N THR A 201 -0.45 -6.54 -14.02
CA THR A 201 0.68 -6.81 -14.92
C THR A 201 1.96 -6.89 -14.11
N THR A 202 2.72 -7.98 -14.25
CA THR A 202 4.06 -8.03 -13.66
C THR A 202 5.01 -7.14 -14.47
N PRO A 203 5.91 -6.38 -13.83
CA PRO A 203 6.89 -5.58 -14.56
C PRO A 203 7.75 -6.44 -15.50
N PRO A 204 8.12 -5.92 -16.68
CA PRO A 204 8.98 -6.67 -17.60
C PRO A 204 10.29 -7.02 -16.90
N SER A 205 10.64 -8.32 -16.91
CA SER A 205 11.86 -8.82 -16.28
C SER A 205 13.09 -7.98 -16.71
N ARG A 206 13.84 -7.44 -15.73
CA ARG A 206 15.10 -6.77 -16.01
C ARG A 206 16.07 -7.78 -16.60
N LYS A 207 16.31 -7.73 -17.92
CA LYS A 207 17.36 -8.53 -18.57
C LYS A 207 18.69 -8.27 -17.85
N ARG A 208 19.30 -9.31 -17.26
CA ARG A 208 20.65 -9.23 -16.70
C ARG A 208 21.59 -8.72 -17.79
N ARG A 209 22.12 -7.50 -17.65
CA ARG A 209 23.27 -7.06 -18.44
C ARG A 209 24.42 -8.03 -18.13
N LYS A 210 24.81 -8.84 -19.11
CA LYS A 210 26.07 -9.60 -19.03
C LYS A 210 27.18 -8.56 -18.88
N LYS A 211 27.94 -8.63 -17.78
CA LYS A 211 29.22 -7.94 -17.69
C LYS A 211 30.11 -8.55 -18.77
N THR A 212 30.37 -7.80 -19.83
CA THR A 212 31.49 -8.11 -20.72
C THR A 212 32.76 -7.87 -19.90
N VAL A 213 33.51 -8.95 -19.66
CA VAL A 213 34.86 -8.90 -19.11
C VAL A 213 35.82 -8.58 -20.24
#